data_AF-A0A238W3D1-F1
#
_entry.id   AF-A0A238W3D1-F1
#
_cell.length_a   1.000
_cell.length_b   1.000
_cell.length_c   1.000
_cell.angle_alpha   90.00
_cell.angle_beta   90.00
_cell.angle_gamma   90.00
#
_symmetry.space_group_name_H-M   'P 1'
#
loop_
_entity.id
_entity.type
_entity.pdbx_description
1 polymer ?
#
loop_
_entity_poly.entity_id
_entity_poly.type
_entity_poly.pdbx_seq_one_letter_code
_entity_poly.pdbx_strand_id
1 'polypeptide(L)'
;MKNFKIFFILILFSQLSFAQNRIVYGTVMDSLGLLIPGANILIEGTKTDVQSDFEGRFSIKVNSDQFLIFTYMGFFRQRVSAAKNDIEVIMQMDHSHENECIVPPIPVKREKFRNAITTISAEDLKNSNDPKYNFKRDYYSPLIFILDYGLKKPDYEFQLKYKISYAPIQDRSPEYVKAYNKLTFKHLKKKYKKSWQSEIRKDAIGLNEFLGID
;
A
#
# COMPACT_ATOMS: atom_id res chain seq x y z
N MET A 1 -48.76 -0.17 -49.70
CA MET A 1 -48.03 1.03 -49.23
C MET A 1 -48.05 1.25 -47.70
N LYS A 2 -49.04 0.76 -46.92
CA LYS A 2 -49.05 0.93 -45.44
C LYS A 2 -47.87 0.23 -44.73
N ASN A 3 -47.51 -0.98 -45.16
CA ASN A 3 -46.46 -1.77 -44.51
C ASN A 3 -45.04 -1.20 -44.73
N PHE A 4 -44.82 -0.52 -45.86
CA PHE A 4 -43.53 0.13 -46.17
C PHE A 4 -43.25 1.33 -45.25
N LYS A 5 -44.29 2.08 -44.87
CA LYS A 5 -44.17 3.20 -43.93
C LYS A 5 -43.78 2.74 -42.52
N ILE A 6 -44.34 1.61 -42.06
CA ILE A 6 -44.01 1.02 -40.75
C ILE A 6 -42.56 0.55 -40.72
N PHE A 7 -42.10 -0.10 -41.80
CA PHE A 7 -40.71 -0.54 -41.91
C PHE A 7 -39.72 0.64 -41.91
N PHE A 8 -40.06 1.73 -42.60
CA PHE A 8 -39.25 2.95 -42.62
C PHE A 8 -39.21 3.65 -41.24
N ILE A 9 -40.32 3.66 -40.51
CA ILE A 9 -40.38 4.19 -39.13
C ILE A 9 -39.54 3.34 -38.16
N LEU A 10 -39.55 2.01 -38.29
CA LEU A 10 -38.72 1.12 -37.46
C LEU A 10 -37.21 1.32 -37.70
N ILE A 11 -36.81 1.58 -38.95
CA ILE A 11 -35.42 1.92 -39.28
C ILE A 11 -35.02 3.29 -38.70
N LEU A 12 -35.92 4.27 -38.68
CA LEU A 12 -35.66 5.56 -38.06
C LEU A 12 -35.58 5.47 -36.53
N PHE A 13 -36.36 4.58 -35.90
CA PHE A 13 -36.30 4.35 -34.46
C PHE A 13 -35.03 3.61 -34.01
N SER A 14 -34.49 2.70 -34.83
CA SER A 14 -33.23 2.01 -34.48
C SER A 14 -32.02 2.95 -34.48
N GLN A 15 -32.04 4.03 -35.26
CA GLN A 15 -31.01 5.08 -35.28
C GLN A 15 -30.93 5.84 -33.94
N LEU A 16 -32.06 6.03 -33.24
CA LEU A 16 -32.10 6.69 -31.93
C LEU A 16 -31.39 5.87 -30.84
N SER A 17 -31.30 4.55 -31.00
CA SER A 17 -30.62 3.67 -30.03
C SER A 17 -29.10 3.82 -30.06
N PHE A 18 -28.52 4.23 -31.19
CA PHE A 18 -27.07 4.43 -31.32
C PHE A 18 -26.59 5.83 -30.88
N ALA A 19 -27.51 6.78 -30.70
CA ALA A 19 -27.21 8.16 -30.31
C ALA A 19 -27.11 8.39 -28.78
N GLN A 20 -27.28 7.35 -27.96
CA GLN A 20 -27.27 7.47 -26.49
C GLN A 20 -25.86 7.59 -25.89
N ASN A 21 -24.84 7.23 -26.66
CA ASN A 21 -23.46 7.27 -26.20
C ASN A 21 -22.92 8.70 -26.18
N ARG A 22 -22.86 9.31 -24.99
CA ARG A 22 -22.25 10.63 -24.76
C ARG A 22 -20.87 10.51 -24.15
N ILE A 23 -20.10 11.59 -24.18
CA ILE A 23 -18.81 11.64 -23.49
C ILE A 23 -19.04 12.19 -22.08
N VAL A 24 -18.61 11.43 -21.09
CA VAL A 24 -18.53 11.84 -19.70
C VAL A 24 -17.07 12.17 -19.39
N TYR A 25 -16.87 13.35 -18.85
CA TYR A 25 -15.59 13.82 -18.34
C TYR A 25 -15.62 13.80 -16.82
N GLY A 26 -14.44 13.81 -16.21
CA GLY A 26 -14.37 13.91 -14.77
C GLY A 26 -12.95 13.89 -14.25
N THR A 27 -12.85 13.99 -12.93
CA THR A 27 -11.57 13.98 -12.20
C THR A 27 -11.64 12.97 -11.07
N VAL A 28 -10.57 12.20 -10.91
CA VAL A 28 -10.41 11.21 -9.83
C VAL A 28 -9.40 11.75 -8.82
N MET A 29 -9.79 11.77 -7.55
CA MET A 29 -8.96 12.21 -6.43
C MET A 29 -9.16 11.32 -5.19
N ASP A 30 -8.29 11.46 -4.20
CA ASP A 30 -8.45 10.83 -2.89
C ASP A 30 -9.20 11.73 -1.89
N SER A 31 -9.45 11.22 -0.69
CA SER A 31 -10.10 11.96 0.39
C SER A 31 -9.31 13.17 0.92
N LEU A 32 -8.03 13.29 0.54
CA LEU A 32 -7.16 14.42 0.89
C LEU A 32 -7.11 15.47 -0.23
N GLY A 33 -7.83 15.25 -1.34
CA GLY A 33 -7.86 16.12 -2.51
C GLY A 33 -6.66 15.94 -3.44
N LEU A 34 -5.87 14.87 -3.29
CA LEU A 34 -4.79 14.55 -4.21
C LEU A 34 -5.36 13.85 -5.44
N LEU A 35 -5.00 14.35 -6.62
CA LEU A 35 -5.40 13.77 -7.91
C LEU A 35 -4.77 12.39 -8.07
N ILE A 36 -5.50 11.46 -8.71
CA ILE A 36 -5.07 10.08 -8.91
C ILE A 36 -4.82 9.82 -10.41
N PRO A 37 -3.56 9.90 -10.87
CA PRO A 37 -3.18 9.46 -12.21
C PRO A 37 -3.21 7.93 -12.35
N GLY A 38 -3.66 7.45 -13.51
CA GLY A 38 -3.70 6.01 -13.82
C GLY A 38 -4.82 5.23 -13.10
N ALA A 39 -5.81 5.92 -12.51
CA ALA A 39 -7.04 5.27 -12.07
C ALA A 39 -7.74 4.64 -13.28
N ASN A 40 -8.22 3.41 -13.14
CA ASN A 40 -8.94 2.70 -14.18
C ASN A 40 -10.44 2.93 -14.05
N ILE A 41 -11.10 3.33 -15.13
CA ILE A 41 -12.52 3.66 -15.21
C ILE A 41 -13.18 2.73 -16.23
N LEU A 42 -13.97 1.77 -15.75
CA LEU A 42 -14.62 0.74 -16.55
C LEU A 42 -16.13 0.96 -16.61
N ILE A 43 -16.75 0.81 -17.78
CA ILE A 43 -18.22 0.74 -17.86
C ILE A 43 -18.69 -0.63 -17.36
N GLU A 44 -19.53 -0.64 -16.33
CA GLU A 44 -19.99 -1.86 -15.67
C GLU A 44 -20.62 -2.84 -16.67
N GLY A 45 -20.21 -4.11 -16.59
CA GLY A 45 -20.68 -5.17 -17.49
C GLY A 45 -20.07 -5.17 -18.88
N THR A 46 -19.12 -4.28 -19.19
CA THR A 46 -18.42 -4.22 -20.48
C THR A 46 -16.92 -4.47 -20.33
N LYS A 47 -16.18 -4.41 -21.44
CA LYS A 47 -14.69 -4.38 -21.48
C LYS A 47 -14.15 -3.00 -21.89
N THR A 48 -15.01 -1.97 -21.87
CA THR A 48 -14.64 -0.62 -22.29
C THR A 48 -14.17 0.17 -21.08
N ASP A 49 -12.87 0.42 -21.04
CA ASP A 49 -12.21 1.18 -19.99
C ASP A 49 -11.35 2.31 -20.53
N VAL A 50 -11.06 3.29 -19.66
CA VAL A 50 -10.06 4.33 -19.87
C VAL A 50 -9.27 4.54 -18.58
N GLN A 51 -8.10 5.17 -18.68
CA GLN A 51 -7.31 5.56 -17.51
C GLN A 51 -7.27 7.08 -17.34
N SER A 52 -7.18 7.55 -16.10
CA SER A 52 -6.98 8.96 -15.82
C SER A 52 -5.58 9.45 -16.22
N ASP A 53 -5.49 10.71 -16.65
CA ASP A 53 -4.24 11.37 -17.04
C ASP A 53 -3.39 11.84 -15.83
N PHE A 54 -2.29 12.55 -16.08
CA PHE A 54 -1.39 13.08 -15.02
C PHE A 54 -2.06 14.07 -14.07
N GLU A 55 -3.21 14.63 -14.43
CA GLU A 55 -4.01 15.54 -13.62
C GLU A 55 -5.28 14.84 -13.10
N GLY A 56 -5.32 13.51 -13.12
CA GLY A 56 -6.44 12.71 -12.63
C GLY A 56 -7.69 12.82 -13.49
N ARG A 57 -7.64 13.45 -14.66
CA ARG A 57 -8.81 13.62 -15.53
C ARG A 57 -9.05 12.40 -16.39
N PHE A 58 -10.32 12.12 -16.68
CA PHE A 58 -10.72 11.08 -17.62
C PHE A 58 -11.81 11.56 -18.58
N SER A 59 -11.95 10.82 -19.68
CA SER A 59 -13.00 11.03 -20.69
C SER A 59 -13.42 9.67 -21.23
N ILE A 60 -14.69 9.29 -21.02
CA ILE A 60 -15.22 7.99 -21.45
C ILE A 60 -16.56 8.14 -22.16
N LYS A 61 -16.75 7.36 -23.24
CA LYS A 61 -18.00 7.34 -23.99
C LYS A 61 -18.94 6.29 -23.39
N VAL A 62 -20.08 6.72 -22.83
CA VAL A 62 -20.99 5.89 -22.01
C VAL A 62 -22.44 6.39 -22.12
N ASN A 63 -23.41 5.51 -21.89
CA ASN A 63 -24.82 5.89 -21.79
C ASN A 63 -25.16 6.42 -20.39
N SER A 64 -26.17 7.28 -20.29
CA SER A 64 -26.56 7.92 -19.02
C SER A 64 -27.13 6.98 -17.96
N ASP A 65 -27.63 5.81 -18.36
CA ASP A 65 -28.21 4.78 -17.50
C ASP A 65 -27.18 3.78 -16.98
N GLN A 66 -25.93 3.86 -17.44
CA GLN A 66 -24.86 2.96 -17.04
C GLN A 66 -24.13 3.44 -15.79
N PHE A 67 -23.33 2.53 -15.23
CA PHE A 67 -22.46 2.80 -14.10
C PHE A 67 -21.00 2.67 -14.51
N LEU A 68 -20.18 3.54 -13.94
CA LEU A 68 -18.74 3.53 -14.06
C LEU A 68 -18.15 2.92 -12.78
N ILE A 69 -17.19 2.04 -12.97
CA ILE A 69 -16.44 1.37 -11.92
C ILE A 69 -15.03 1.93 -11.92
N PHE A 70 -14.68 2.60 -10.83
CA PHE A 70 -13.36 3.18 -10.61
C PHE A 70 -12.55 2.21 -9.76
N THR A 71 -11.34 1.91 -10.23
CA THR A 71 -10.40 1.04 -9.53
C THR A 71 -9.00 1.65 -9.58
N TYR A 72 -8.32 1.62 -8.44
CA TYR A 72 -6.94 2.00 -8.31
C TYR A 72 -6.31 1.18 -7.19
N MET A 73 -5.02 0.90 -7.30
CA MET A 73 -4.33 0.05 -6.34
C MET A 73 -4.37 0.67 -4.94
N GLY A 74 -4.79 -0.10 -3.95
CA GLY A 74 -4.93 0.36 -2.57
C GLY A 74 -6.21 1.18 -2.29
N PHE A 75 -7.18 1.21 -3.20
CA PHE A 75 -8.46 1.91 -3.00
C PHE A 75 -9.65 0.97 -3.19
N PHE A 76 -10.75 1.27 -2.51
CA PHE A 76 -11.99 0.54 -2.69
C PHE A 76 -12.53 0.80 -4.09
N ARG A 77 -13.09 -0.24 -4.69
CA ARG A 77 -13.81 -0.10 -5.95
C ARG A 77 -15.00 0.82 -5.76
N GLN A 78 -15.00 1.96 -6.45
CA GLN A 78 -16.08 2.93 -6.38
C GLN A 78 -17.02 2.76 -7.59
N ARG A 79 -18.32 2.64 -7.32
CA ARG A 79 -19.36 2.56 -8.36
C ARG A 79 -20.09 3.90 -8.43
N VAL A 80 -20.10 4.54 -9.59
CA VAL A 80 -20.70 5.86 -9.80
C VAL A 80 -21.61 5.83 -11.01
N SER A 81 -22.79 6.47 -10.92
CA SER A 81 -23.70 6.58 -12.05
C SER A 81 -23.14 7.54 -13.10
N ALA A 82 -23.23 7.15 -14.38
CA ALA A 82 -22.85 7.98 -15.52
C ALA A 82 -23.93 9.04 -15.88
N ALA A 83 -24.86 9.35 -14.98
CA ALA A 83 -25.98 10.27 -15.23
C ALA A 83 -25.57 11.74 -15.39
N LYS A 84 -24.37 12.13 -14.97
CA LYS A 84 -23.81 13.49 -15.18
C LYS A 84 -22.72 13.47 -16.26
N ASN A 85 -22.55 14.61 -16.95
CA ASN A 85 -21.47 14.80 -17.95
C ASN A 85 -20.13 15.13 -17.29
N ASP A 86 -20.15 15.68 -16.09
CA ASP A 86 -18.98 16.02 -15.29
C ASP A 86 -19.11 15.30 -13.95
N ILE A 87 -18.10 14.49 -13.63
CA ILE A 87 -18.09 13.62 -12.46
C ILE A 87 -16.78 13.81 -11.70
N GLU A 88 -16.90 14.34 -10.49
CA GLU A 88 -15.84 14.30 -9.50
C GLU A 88 -15.96 13.02 -8.68
N VAL A 89 -14.88 12.25 -8.60
CA VAL A 89 -14.85 10.99 -7.85
C VAL A 89 -13.77 11.06 -6.78
N ILE A 90 -14.21 10.93 -5.52
CA ILE A 90 -13.34 10.77 -4.38
C ILE A 90 -13.23 9.27 -4.08
N MET A 91 -12.07 8.69 -4.36
CA MET A 91 -11.79 7.29 -4.04
C MET A 91 -11.42 7.16 -2.57
N GLN A 92 -12.02 6.16 -1.90
CA GLN A 92 -11.71 5.84 -0.51
C GLN A 92 -10.60 4.81 -0.48
N MET A 93 -9.57 5.07 0.33
CA MET A 93 -8.45 4.16 0.50
C MET A 93 -8.94 2.83 1.09
N ASP A 94 -8.49 1.73 0.51
CA ASP A 94 -8.79 0.39 1.00
C ASP A 94 -7.74 -0.02 2.02
N HIS A 95 -8.07 0.23 3.28
CA HIS A 95 -7.26 -0.15 4.43
C HIS A 95 -7.14 -1.67 4.62
N SER A 96 -7.85 -2.50 3.84
CA SER A 96 -7.73 -3.96 3.91
C SER A 96 -6.48 -4.52 3.22
N HIS A 97 -5.77 -3.68 2.45
CA HIS A 97 -4.53 -4.02 1.74
C HIS A 97 -3.26 -3.36 2.36
N GLU A 98 -3.30 -2.92 3.62
CA GLU A 98 -2.18 -2.30 4.38
C GLU A 98 -1.01 -3.26 4.70
N ASN A 99 -0.62 -4.13 3.77
CA ASN A 99 0.66 -4.86 3.81
C ASN A 99 1.71 -4.30 2.83
N GLU A 100 1.43 -3.22 2.09
CA GLU A 100 2.46 -2.56 1.28
C GLU A 100 2.79 -1.15 1.78
N CYS A 101 3.97 -1.07 2.38
CA CYS A 101 4.80 0.11 2.62
C CYS A 101 4.57 1.25 1.61
N ILE A 102 3.83 2.31 1.98
CA ILE A 102 4.04 3.63 1.36
C ILE A 102 5.02 4.40 2.24
N VAL A 103 6.31 4.21 1.96
CA VAL A 103 7.35 5.11 2.46
C VAL A 103 7.42 6.29 1.47
N PRO A 104 7.07 7.53 1.85
CA PRO A 104 7.34 8.69 0.99
C PRO A 104 8.86 8.76 0.73
N PRO A 105 9.32 9.15 -0.47
CA PRO A 105 10.75 9.18 -0.77
C PRO A 105 11.42 10.26 0.07
N ILE A 106 11.98 9.87 1.21
CA ILE A 106 12.96 10.67 1.92
C ILE A 106 14.22 10.65 1.05
N PRO A 107 14.88 11.79 0.77
CA PRO A 107 16.16 11.80 0.10
C PRO A 107 17.22 11.21 1.05
N VAL A 108 17.29 9.88 1.13
CA VAL A 108 18.37 9.19 1.79
C VAL A 108 19.56 9.31 0.85
N LYS A 109 20.57 10.10 1.24
CA LYS A 109 21.87 10.10 0.56
C LYS A 109 22.28 8.63 0.39
N ARG A 110 22.46 8.19 -0.87
CA ARG A 110 22.89 6.84 -1.27
C ARG A 110 24.34 6.58 -0.86
N GLU A 111 24.67 6.77 0.40
CA GLU A 111 25.96 6.39 0.94
C GLU A 111 25.78 5.11 1.76
N LYS A 112 26.03 4.00 1.06
CA LYS A 112 26.32 2.65 1.56
C LYS A 112 25.12 1.73 1.85
N PHE A 113 24.18 1.61 0.92
CA PHE A 113 23.55 0.30 0.66
C PHE A 113 24.45 -0.50 -0.31
N ARG A 114 25.60 -0.95 0.18
CA ARG A 114 26.41 -1.98 -0.48
C ARG A 114 26.52 -3.13 0.52
N ASN A 115 26.19 -4.33 0.06
CA ASN A 115 26.26 -5.64 0.72
C ASN A 115 24.90 -6.20 1.15
N ALA A 116 24.09 -6.59 0.16
CA ALA A 116 23.15 -7.70 0.31
C ALA A 116 23.46 -8.76 -0.76
N ILE A 117 24.67 -9.30 -0.70
CA ILE A 117 24.97 -10.65 -1.19
C ILE A 117 25.53 -11.36 0.03
N THR A 118 24.68 -12.06 0.77
CA THR A 118 25.10 -12.86 1.93
C THR A 118 25.59 -14.21 1.44
N THR A 119 26.91 -14.37 1.34
CA THR A 119 27.52 -15.71 1.29
C THR A 119 27.29 -16.38 2.64
N ILE A 120 26.49 -17.44 2.68
CA ILE A 120 26.26 -18.23 3.90
C ILE A 120 27.54 -19.01 4.20
N SER A 121 28.18 -18.74 5.34
CA SER A 121 29.37 -19.47 5.79
C SER A 121 29.00 -20.71 6.63
N ALA A 122 29.93 -21.65 6.76
CA ALA A 122 29.75 -22.79 7.68
C ALA A 122 29.58 -22.33 9.14
N GLU A 123 30.13 -21.18 9.50
CA GLU A 123 30.00 -20.58 10.82
C GLU A 123 28.58 -20.02 11.05
N ASP A 124 27.93 -19.50 10.00
CA ASP A 124 26.53 -19.06 10.06
C ASP A 124 25.58 -20.22 10.33
N LEU A 125 25.86 -21.40 9.76
CA LEU A 125 25.05 -22.60 9.96
C LEU A 125 25.14 -23.10 11.42
N LYS A 126 26.37 -23.18 11.95
CA LYS A 126 26.63 -23.61 13.34
C LYS A 126 26.00 -22.67 14.36
N ASN A 127 26.08 -21.37 14.13
CA ASN A 127 25.58 -20.35 15.05
C ASN A 127 24.20 -19.81 14.66
N SER A 128 23.48 -20.54 13.80
CA SER A 128 22.17 -20.11 13.32
C SER A 128 21.21 -19.77 14.45
N ASN A 129 21.30 -20.47 15.60
CA ASN A 129 20.49 -20.26 16.81
C ASN A 129 21.19 -19.46 17.93
N ASP A 130 22.33 -18.79 17.67
CA ASP A 130 22.97 -17.90 18.64
C ASP A 130 22.53 -16.43 18.40
N PRO A 131 21.74 -15.84 19.32
CA PRO A 131 21.25 -14.47 19.17
C PRO A 131 22.39 -13.43 19.22
N LYS A 132 23.48 -13.68 19.94
CA LYS A 132 24.63 -12.76 20.00
C LYS A 132 25.42 -12.78 18.70
N TYR A 133 25.63 -13.96 18.13
CA TYR A 133 26.29 -14.12 16.84
C TYR A 133 25.49 -13.39 15.75
N ASN A 134 24.20 -13.69 15.64
CA ASN A 134 23.33 -13.08 14.64
C ASN A 134 23.22 -11.56 14.83
N PHE A 135 23.09 -11.07 16.06
CA PHE A 135 23.08 -9.63 16.33
C PHE A 135 24.38 -8.93 15.89
N LYS A 136 25.54 -9.58 16.07
CA LYS A 136 26.83 -9.04 15.59
C LYS A 136 26.90 -9.00 14.06
N ARG A 137 26.37 -10.03 13.40
CA ARG A 137 26.28 -10.05 11.93
C ARG A 137 25.38 -8.94 11.40
N ASP A 138 24.25 -8.72 12.07
CA ASP A 138 23.25 -7.74 11.69
C ASP A 138 23.56 -6.32 12.23
N TYR A 139 24.74 -6.09 12.84
CA TYR A 139 25.03 -4.89 13.65
C TYR A 139 24.79 -3.54 12.95
N TYR A 140 24.92 -3.47 11.63
CA TYR A 140 24.68 -2.24 10.86
C TYR A 140 23.20 -1.97 10.59
N SER A 141 22.34 -2.99 10.69
CA SER A 141 20.87 -2.90 10.61
C SER A 141 20.22 -3.96 11.50
N PRO A 142 20.32 -3.85 12.85
CA PRO A 142 19.80 -4.87 13.74
C PRO A 142 18.29 -5.05 13.64
N LEU A 143 17.80 -6.25 13.98
CA LEU A 143 16.38 -6.57 13.93
C LEU A 143 15.66 -6.29 15.26
N ILE A 144 14.35 -6.08 15.18
CA ILE A 144 13.42 -6.25 16.30
C ILE A 144 12.32 -7.20 15.86
N PHE A 145 12.22 -8.33 16.54
CA PHE A 145 11.19 -9.32 16.29
C PHE A 145 9.87 -8.92 16.95
N ILE A 146 8.79 -9.06 16.19
CA ILE A 146 7.45 -8.59 16.53
C ILE A 146 6.42 -9.69 16.20
N LEU A 147 5.31 -9.72 16.94
CA LEU A 147 4.25 -10.72 16.75
C LEU A 147 3.37 -10.39 15.54
N ASP A 148 2.95 -9.13 15.44
CA ASP A 148 2.07 -8.65 14.37
C ASP A 148 2.87 -7.88 13.32
N TYR A 149 2.98 -8.44 12.12
CA TYR A 149 3.73 -7.84 11.03
C TYR A 149 2.95 -6.77 10.24
N GLY A 150 1.75 -6.37 10.69
CA GLY A 150 1.00 -5.21 10.19
C GLY A 150 1.67 -3.89 10.55
N LEU A 151 2.74 -3.55 9.84
CA LEU A 151 3.54 -2.34 10.08
C LEU A 151 2.75 -1.08 9.68
N LYS A 152 2.73 -0.08 10.57
CA LYS A 152 2.09 1.22 10.35
C LYS A 152 3.12 2.28 10.02
N LYS A 153 2.68 3.45 9.56
CA LYS A 153 3.56 4.60 9.28
C LYS A 153 4.60 4.89 10.38
N PRO A 154 4.24 4.94 11.68
CA PRO A 154 5.22 5.16 12.75
C PRO A 154 6.31 4.07 12.83
N ASP A 155 5.99 2.83 12.45
CA ASP A 155 6.95 1.72 12.45
C ASP A 155 8.01 1.90 11.36
N TYR A 156 7.63 2.39 10.18
CA TYR A 156 8.58 2.71 9.12
C TYR A 156 9.47 3.90 9.48
N GLU A 157 8.87 4.94 10.08
CA GLU A 157 9.62 6.11 10.58
C GLU A 157 10.62 5.70 11.66
N PHE A 158 10.22 4.83 12.59
CA PHE A 158 11.09 4.25 13.60
C PHE A 158 12.27 3.50 12.99
N GLN A 159 12.00 2.58 12.06
CA GLN A 159 13.03 1.78 11.38
C GLN A 159 14.07 2.66 10.68
N LEU A 160 13.62 3.68 9.93
CA LEU A 160 14.49 4.62 9.23
C LEU A 160 15.32 5.48 10.19
N LYS A 161 14.69 6.04 11.21
CA LYS A 161 15.32 6.94 12.19
C LYS A 161 16.39 6.22 13.02
N TYR A 162 16.09 5.00 13.45
CA TYR A 162 16.97 4.24 14.34
C TYR A 162 17.86 3.23 13.62
N LYS A 163 17.73 3.08 12.30
CA LYS A 163 18.44 2.11 11.47
C LYS A 163 18.27 0.68 12.00
N ILE A 164 17.01 0.33 12.23
CA ILE A 164 16.54 -0.98 12.70
C ILE A 164 15.56 -1.53 11.66
N SER A 165 15.43 -2.85 11.57
CA SER A 165 14.34 -3.47 10.81
C SER A 165 13.42 -4.29 11.71
N TYR A 166 12.12 -4.18 11.51
CA TYR A 166 11.18 -5.12 12.15
C TYR A 166 11.16 -6.43 11.37
N ALA A 167 11.05 -7.55 12.09
CA ALA A 167 11.00 -8.89 11.51
C ALA A 167 9.89 -9.73 12.17
N PRO A 168 9.16 -10.57 11.42
CA PRO A 168 8.21 -11.48 12.02
C PRO A 168 8.94 -12.59 12.76
N ILE A 169 8.27 -13.20 13.74
CA ILE A 169 8.75 -14.45 14.34
C ILE A 169 8.55 -15.55 13.30
N GLN A 170 9.65 -15.99 12.69
CA GLN A 170 9.68 -17.19 11.84
C GLN A 170 9.80 -18.43 12.75
N ASP A 171 10.62 -19.42 12.37
CA ASP A 171 10.88 -20.65 13.14
C ASP A 171 11.80 -20.44 14.36
N ARG A 172 11.82 -19.23 14.94
CA ARG A 172 12.70 -18.88 16.06
C ARG A 172 12.00 -19.14 17.39
N SER A 173 12.72 -19.72 18.35
CA SER A 173 12.16 -19.93 19.69
C SER A 173 11.88 -18.59 20.39
N PRO A 174 10.87 -18.53 21.28
CA PRO A 174 10.59 -17.33 22.08
C PRO A 174 11.81 -16.84 22.90
N GLU A 175 12.63 -17.75 23.41
CA GLU A 175 13.85 -17.43 24.16
C GLU A 175 14.89 -16.75 23.27
N TYR A 176 15.10 -17.28 22.07
CA TYR A 176 16.00 -16.67 21.07
C TYR A 176 15.54 -15.25 20.75
N VAL A 177 14.25 -15.08 20.47
CA VAL A 177 13.67 -13.80 20.08
C VAL A 177 13.83 -12.77 21.21
N LYS A 178 13.47 -13.12 22.45
CA LYS A 178 13.66 -12.25 23.62
C LYS A 178 15.13 -11.87 23.81
N ALA A 179 16.04 -12.83 23.68
CA ALA A 179 17.47 -12.59 23.83
C ALA A 179 18.01 -11.65 22.75
N TYR A 180 17.62 -11.83 21.48
CA TYR A 180 18.03 -10.97 20.38
C TYR A 180 17.46 -9.55 20.55
N ASN A 181 16.16 -9.41 20.79
CA ASN A 181 15.52 -8.10 21.00
C ASN A 181 16.17 -7.33 22.15
N LYS A 182 16.52 -8.02 23.24
CA LYS A 182 17.25 -7.42 24.37
C LYS A 182 18.60 -6.84 23.97
N LEU A 183 19.32 -7.47 23.02
CA LEU A 183 20.56 -6.91 22.47
C LEU A 183 20.29 -5.66 21.64
N THR A 184 19.25 -5.68 20.81
CA THR A 184 18.82 -4.51 20.03
C THR A 184 18.39 -3.34 20.93
N PHE A 185 17.62 -3.59 21.99
CA PHE A 185 17.24 -2.54 22.94
C PHE A 185 18.44 -1.96 23.69
N LYS A 186 19.45 -2.78 24.03
CA LYS A 186 20.72 -2.30 24.58
C LYS A 186 21.47 -1.42 23.58
N HIS A 187 21.50 -1.80 22.30
CA HIS A 187 22.10 -0.98 21.24
C HIS A 187 21.38 0.37 21.10
N LEU A 188 20.06 0.35 21.05
CA LEU A 188 19.24 1.56 21.00
C LEU A 188 19.46 2.46 22.21
N LYS A 189 19.48 1.88 23.43
CA LYS A 189 19.77 2.61 24.67
C LYS A 189 21.16 3.25 24.64
N LYS A 190 22.17 2.53 24.15
CA LYS A 190 23.55 3.05 24.06
C LYS A 190 23.68 4.20 23.07
N LYS A 191 23.03 4.09 21.90
CA LYS A 191 23.19 5.04 20.79
C LYS A 191 22.22 6.23 20.85
N TYR A 192 20.99 6.00 21.30
CA TYR A 192 19.90 6.96 21.26
C TYR A 192 19.30 7.29 22.64
N LYS A 193 19.88 6.76 23.72
CA LYS A 193 19.41 6.98 25.11
C LYS A 193 17.95 6.53 25.27
N LYS A 194 17.03 7.45 25.60
CA LYS A 194 15.62 7.15 25.84
C LYS A 194 14.69 7.55 24.68
N SER A 195 15.17 8.25 23.65
CA SER A 195 14.28 8.83 22.63
C SER A 195 13.47 7.78 21.85
N TRP A 196 14.03 6.59 21.66
CA TRP A 196 13.37 5.49 20.96
C TRP A 196 12.21 4.85 21.74
N GLN A 197 12.15 5.00 23.07
CA GLN A 197 11.24 4.22 23.93
C GLN A 197 9.77 4.61 23.73
N SER A 198 9.51 5.88 23.38
CA SER A 198 8.15 6.37 23.05
C SER A 198 7.73 6.01 21.64
N GLU A 199 8.68 5.77 20.74
CA GLU A 199 8.45 5.60 19.30
C GLU A 199 8.43 4.12 18.87
N ILE A 200 9.07 3.24 19.63
CA ILE A 200 9.03 1.79 19.38
C ILE A 200 7.61 1.25 19.60
N ARG A 201 7.21 0.27 18.78
CA ARG A 201 5.94 -0.43 18.97
C ARG A 201 5.92 -1.19 20.30
N LYS A 202 4.77 -1.21 20.95
CA LYS A 202 4.63 -1.68 22.34
C LYS A 202 4.59 -3.20 22.47
N ASP A 203 4.19 -3.90 21.42
CA ASP A 203 4.20 -5.36 21.28
C ASP A 203 5.56 -5.91 20.83
N ALA A 204 6.61 -5.08 20.76
CA ALA A 204 7.97 -5.58 20.56
C ALA A 204 8.35 -6.56 21.69
N ILE A 205 8.73 -7.77 21.31
CA ILE A 205 8.88 -8.86 22.28
C ILE A 205 9.97 -8.54 23.29
N GLY A 206 9.64 -8.66 24.58
CA GLY A 206 10.54 -8.39 25.69
C GLY A 206 10.76 -6.90 26.00
N LEU A 207 10.02 -5.98 25.36
CA LEU A 207 10.16 -4.54 25.58
C LEU A 207 9.78 -4.14 27.01
N ASN A 208 8.61 -4.58 27.48
CA ASN A 208 8.13 -4.26 28.84
C ASN A 208 9.12 -4.75 29.93
N GLU A 209 9.57 -6.00 29.82
CA GLU A 209 10.61 -6.58 30.69
C GLU A 209 11.90 -5.75 30.65
N PHE A 210 12.32 -5.28 29.46
CA PHE A 210 13.53 -4.48 29.32
C PHE A 210 13.40 -3.08 29.92
N LEU A 211 12.21 -2.49 29.86
CA LEU A 211 11.92 -1.16 30.39
C LEU A 211 11.57 -1.18 31.88
N GLY A 212 11.28 -2.35 32.46
CA GLY A 212 10.81 -2.48 33.84
C GLY A 212 9.39 -1.96 34.02
N ILE A 213 8.53 -2.20 33.04
CA ILE A 213 7.11 -1.83 33.06
C ILE A 213 6.36 -3.15 33.17
N ASP A 214 5.75 -3.41 34.32
CA ASP A 214 4.87 -4.57 34.55
C ASP A 214 3.46 -4.30 34.03
#